data_AF-A0A257JHA4-F1
#
_entry.id   AF-A0A257JHA4-F1
#
_cell.length_a   1.000
_cell.length_b   1.000
_cell.length_c   1.000
_cell.angle_alpha   90.00
_cell.angle_beta   90.00
_cell.angle_gamma   90.00
#
_symmetry.space_group_name_H-M   'P 1'
#
loop_
_entity.id
_entity.type
_entity.pdbx_description
1 polymer ?
#
loop_
_entity_poly.entity_id
_entity_poly.type
_entity_poly.pdbx_seq_one_letter_code
_entity_poly.pdbx_strand_id
1 'polypeptide(L)'
;GLADLLVPQDQVRLEAAKLAREIAISAPLAVQSTRDTLRQGLVEQIRVAVARESAEQNAQFKTADFREGVAAMAARREPQFKGE
;
A
#
# COMPACT_ATOMS: atom_id res chain seq x y z
N GLY A 1 -2.16 -9.01 9.89
CA GLY A 1 -0.82 -8.56 9.44
C GLY A 1 -0.96 -7.49 8.40
N LEU A 2 -1.57 -7.80 7.24
CA LEU A 2 -1.91 -6.80 6.21
C LEU A 2 -3.19 -6.00 6.54
N ALA A 3 -4.15 -6.65 7.19
CA ALA A 3 -5.35 -6.04 7.76
C ALA A 3 -5.51 -6.49 9.23
N ASP A 4 -6.25 -5.71 10.00
CA ASP A 4 -6.56 -5.96 11.41
C ASP A 4 -7.78 -6.89 11.59
N LEU A 5 -8.78 -6.79 10.70
CA LEU A 5 -10.06 -7.52 10.78
C LEU A 5 -10.52 -8.01 9.39
N LEU A 6 -11.12 -9.19 9.34
CA LEU A 6 -11.76 -9.76 8.15
C LEU A 6 -13.24 -10.02 8.44
N VAL A 7 -14.13 -9.42 7.65
CA VAL A 7 -15.58 -9.41 7.90
C VAL A 7 -16.35 -9.53 6.58
N PRO A 8 -17.63 -9.93 6.61
CA PRO A 8 -18.51 -9.88 5.43
C PRO A 8 -18.56 -8.47 4.81
N GLN A 9 -18.70 -8.41 3.49
CA GLN A 9 -18.64 -7.15 2.71
C GLN A 9 -19.63 -6.08 3.21
N ASP A 10 -20.83 -6.49 3.59
CA ASP A 10 -21.89 -5.63 4.11
C ASP A 10 -21.61 -5.10 5.52
N GLN A 11 -20.65 -5.68 6.23
CA GLN A 11 -20.27 -5.30 7.59
C GLN A 11 -19.03 -4.41 7.68
N VAL A 12 -18.25 -4.27 6.61
CA VAL A 12 -16.98 -3.51 6.60
C VAL A 12 -17.12 -2.14 7.24
N ARG A 13 -18.15 -1.37 6.86
CA ARG A 13 -18.36 -0.01 7.41
C ARG A 13 -18.77 -0.03 8.88
N LEU A 14 -19.59 -1.00 9.28
CA LEU A 14 -20.06 -1.13 10.66
C LEU A 14 -18.88 -1.41 11.59
N GLU A 15 -18.04 -2.40 11.23
CA GLU A 15 -16.91 -2.81 12.06
C GLU A 15 -15.80 -1.74 12.09
N ALA A 16 -15.55 -1.05 10.97
CA ALA A 16 -14.64 0.09 10.95
C ALA A 16 -15.12 1.23 11.88
N ALA A 17 -16.42 1.51 11.92
CA ALA A 17 -16.99 2.54 12.81
C ALA A 17 -16.91 2.14 14.29
N LYS A 18 -17.03 0.85 14.61
CA LYS A 18 -16.82 0.33 15.97
C LYS A 18 -15.37 0.54 16.42
N LEU A 19 -14.40 0.13 15.60
CA LEU A 19 -12.99 0.32 15.90
C LEU A 19 -12.63 1.82 16.06
N ALA A 20 -13.16 2.67 15.19
CA ALA A 20 -12.97 4.12 15.30
C ALA A 20 -13.54 4.68 16.62
N ARG A 21 -14.69 4.16 17.08
CA ARG A 21 -15.28 4.54 18.36
C ARG A 21 -14.43 4.11 19.54
N GLU A 22 -13.87 2.89 19.52
CA GLU A 22 -12.95 2.40 20.55
C GLU A 22 -11.70 3.30 20.68
N ILE A 23 -11.13 3.71 19.55
CA ILE A 23 -10.02 4.67 19.54
C ILE A 23 -10.46 6.04 20.07
N ALA A 24 -11.65 6.52 19.68
CA ALA A 24 -12.14 7.85 20.05
C ALA A 24 -12.45 8.02 21.54
N ILE A 25 -12.80 6.95 22.25
CA ILE A 25 -13.03 6.97 23.70
C ILE A 25 -11.74 6.77 24.52
N SER A 26 -10.62 6.48 23.87
CA SER A 26 -9.32 6.27 24.52
C SER A 26 -8.62 7.60 24.85
N ALA A 27 -7.66 7.58 25.78
CA ALA A 27 -6.92 8.77 26.19
C ALA A 27 -6.15 9.38 24.99
N PRO A 28 -6.49 10.59 24.50
CA PRO A 28 -5.98 11.09 23.23
C PRO A 28 -4.45 11.23 23.19
N LEU A 29 -3.84 11.71 24.28
CA LEU A 29 -2.39 11.87 24.36
C LEU A 29 -1.65 10.53 24.34
N ALA A 30 -2.22 9.49 24.96
CA ALA A 30 -1.62 8.15 24.97
C ALA A 30 -1.69 7.51 23.58
N VAL A 31 -2.85 7.60 22.91
CA VAL A 31 -3.03 7.09 21.54
C VAL A 31 -2.05 7.75 20.58
N GLN A 32 -1.89 9.08 20.67
CA GLN A 32 -0.98 9.82 19.79
C GLN A 32 0.48 9.47 20.08
N SER A 33 0.92 9.49 21.34
CA SER A 33 2.32 9.22 21.68
C SER A 33 2.72 7.77 21.36
N THR A 34 1.84 6.79 21.58
CA THR A 34 2.08 5.40 21.19
C THR A 34 2.21 5.29 19.67
N ARG A 35 1.32 5.91 18.90
CA ARG A 35 1.39 5.87 17.42
C ARG A 35 2.67 6.51 16.91
N ASP A 36 3.06 7.64 17.47
CA ASP A 36 4.26 8.37 17.04
C ASP A 36 5.54 7.57 17.38
N THR A 37 5.57 6.92 18.56
CA THR A 37 6.65 6.00 18.95
C THR A 37 6.76 4.82 17.97
N LEU A 38 5.65 4.14 17.67
CA LEU A 38 5.65 2.99 16.77
C LEU A 38 6.01 3.34 15.32
N ARG A 39 5.75 4.58 14.89
CA ARG A 39 6.02 5.06 13.52
C ARG A 39 7.32 5.84 13.39
N GLN A 40 8.15 5.88 14.45
CA GLN A 40 9.41 6.59 14.40
C GLN A 40 10.29 6.10 13.24
N GLY A 41 10.78 7.02 12.41
CA GLY A 41 11.62 6.72 11.25
C GLY A 41 10.88 6.16 10.02
N LEU A 42 9.61 5.77 10.13
CA LEU A 42 8.85 5.18 9.02
C LEU A 42 8.72 6.13 7.83
N VAL A 43 8.40 7.41 8.08
CA VAL A 43 8.19 8.41 7.01
C VAL A 43 9.45 8.57 6.16
N GLU A 44 10.63 8.60 6.79
CA GLU A 44 11.89 8.76 6.07
C GLU A 44 12.23 7.50 5.26
N GLN A 45 12.00 6.31 5.81
CA GLN A 45 12.16 5.05 5.08
C GLN A 45 11.23 4.98 3.85
N ILE A 46 9.96 5.38 4.02
CA ILE A 46 9.00 5.48 2.91
C ILE A 46 9.51 6.46 1.85
N ARG A 47 10.00 7.64 2.25
CA ARG A 47 10.49 8.65 1.31
C ARG A 47 11.64 8.13 0.46
N VAL A 48 12.60 7.43 1.07
CA VAL A 48 13.73 6.82 0.36
C VAL A 48 13.26 5.70 -0.58
N ALA A 49 12.36 4.83 -0.11
CA ALA A 49 11.82 3.74 -0.91
C ALA A 49 11.07 4.27 -2.15
N VAL A 50 10.15 5.24 -1.96
CA VAL A 50 9.37 5.84 -3.05
C VAL A 50 10.27 6.55 -4.06
N ALA A 51 11.31 7.25 -3.62
CA ALA A 51 12.26 7.90 -4.52
C ALA A 51 13.00 6.87 -5.40
N ARG A 52 13.43 5.74 -4.80
CA ARG A 52 14.05 4.64 -5.54
C ARG A 52 13.05 4.00 -6.52
N GLU A 53 11.86 3.64 -6.05
CA GLU A 53 10.81 3.05 -6.88
C GLU A 53 10.47 3.94 -8.07
N SER A 54 10.36 5.26 -7.87
CA SER A 54 10.10 6.20 -8.95
C SER A 54 11.18 6.17 -10.04
N ALA A 55 12.46 6.13 -9.65
CA ALA A 55 13.57 6.05 -10.60
C ALA A 55 13.55 4.73 -11.38
N GLU A 56 13.37 3.60 -10.69
CA GLU A 56 13.33 2.27 -11.30
C GLU A 56 12.13 2.10 -12.24
N GLN A 57 10.93 2.50 -11.81
CA GLN A 57 9.72 2.44 -12.63
C GLN A 57 9.85 3.31 -13.89
N ASN A 58 10.44 4.50 -13.77
CA ASN A 58 10.67 5.37 -14.94
C ASN A 58 11.63 4.76 -15.96
N ALA A 59 12.62 3.96 -15.52
CA ALA A 59 13.48 3.20 -16.41
C ALA A 59 12.70 2.05 -17.06
N GLN A 60 11.96 1.27 -16.27
CA GLN A 60 11.16 0.15 -16.74
C GLN A 60 10.09 0.57 -17.76
N PHE A 61 9.44 1.73 -17.59
CA PHE A 61 8.43 2.22 -18.54
C PHE A 61 8.96 2.39 -19.97
N LYS A 62 10.27 2.47 -20.16
CA LYS A 62 10.90 2.62 -21.48
C LYS A 62 11.20 1.28 -22.15
N THR A 63 11.17 0.17 -21.41
CA THR A 63 11.58 -1.16 -21.89
C THR A 63 10.54 -1.79 -22.83
N ALA A 64 10.96 -2.80 -23.58
CA ALA A 64 10.04 -3.57 -24.40
C ALA A 64 9.09 -4.40 -23.53
N ASP A 65 9.60 -4.91 -22.42
CA ASP A 65 8.82 -5.71 -21.47
C ASP A 65 7.67 -4.94 -20.85
N PHE A 66 7.83 -3.64 -20.55
CA PHE A 66 6.72 -2.85 -20.06
C PHE A 66 5.60 -2.71 -21.11
N ARG A 67 5.96 -2.45 -22.37
CA ARG A 67 4.99 -2.37 -23.47
C ARG A 67 4.28 -3.70 -23.70
N GLU A 68 5.03 -4.80 -23.65
CA GLU A 68 4.48 -6.16 -23.77
C GLU A 68 3.54 -6.50 -22.62
N GLY A 69 3.91 -6.18 -21.38
CA GLY A 69 3.06 -6.41 -20.20
C GLY A 69 1.72 -5.68 -20.29
N VAL A 70 1.75 -4.42 -20.73
CA VAL A 70 0.52 -3.64 -20.97
C VAL A 70 -0.32 -4.26 -22.09
N ALA A 71 0.30 -4.64 -23.22
CA ALA A 71 -0.39 -5.24 -24.35
C ALA A 71 -1.00 -6.62 -24.01
N ALA A 72 -0.26 -7.45 -23.29
CA ALA A 72 -0.69 -8.78 -22.87
C ALA A 72 -1.85 -8.72 -21.88
N MET A 73 -1.80 -7.82 -20.91
CA MET A 73 -2.90 -7.57 -19.97
C MET A 73 -4.16 -7.14 -20.74
N ALA A 74 -4.03 -6.15 -21.62
CA ALA A 74 -5.16 -5.63 -22.41
C ALA A 74 -5.80 -6.73 -23.29
N ALA A 75 -4.99 -7.62 -23.85
CA ALA A 75 -5.43 -8.76 -24.66
C ALA A 75 -5.79 -10.01 -23.83
N ARG A 76 -5.66 -9.97 -22.49
CA ARG A 76 -5.88 -11.11 -21.57
C ARG A 76 -5.13 -12.39 -21.98
N ARG A 77 -3.88 -12.22 -22.39
CA ARG A 77 -2.97 -13.32 -22.75
C ARG A 77 -1.76 -13.32 -21.84
N GLU A 78 -1.01 -14.43 -21.84
CA GLU A 78 0.28 -14.48 -21.16
C GLU A 78 1.29 -13.54 -21.85
N PRO A 79 2.08 -12.77 -21.09
CA PRO A 79 3.13 -11.92 -21.65
C PRO A 79 4.38 -12.72 -22.03
N GLN A 80 5.13 -12.24 -23.01
CA GLN A 80 6.43 -12.78 -23.41
C GLN A 80 7.56 -11.80 -23.10
N PHE A 81 8.05 -11.83 -21.87
CA PHE A 81 9.15 -10.96 -21.42
C PHE A 81 10.52 -11.47 -21.88
N LYS A 82 11.43 -10.53 -22.15
CA LYS A 82 12.79 -10.80 -22.64
C LYS A 82 13.89 -10.21 -21.76
N GLY A 83 13.54 -9.34 -20.82
CA GLY A 83 14.50 -8.66 -19.93
C GLY A 83 15.24 -7.50 -20.58
N GLU A 84 14.67 -6.86 -21.60
CA GLU A 84 15.25 -5.77 -22.41
C GLU A 84 14.39 -4.50 -22.45
#